data_AF-A0A8G2FLK1-F1
#
_entry.id   AF-A0A8G2FLK1-F1
#
_cell.length_a   1.000
_cell.length_b   1.000
_cell.length_c   1.000
_cell.angle_alpha   90.00
_cell.angle_beta   90.00
_cell.angle_gamma   90.00
#
_symmetry.space_group_name_H-M   'P 1'
#
loop_
_entity.id
_entity.type
_entity.pdbx_description
1 polymer ?
#
loop_
_entity_poly.entity_id
_entity_poly.type
_entity_poly.pdbx_seq_one_letter_code
_entity_poly.pdbx_strand_id
1 'polypeptide(L)'
;MSGRIDLVLADVDGTLVTNEKRLTERAQRAVADLRRAGIKFAITSGRPPRGMAMVSTPLAIDTPIAGFNGGVLLAPDMTTVLNAYDLPEDVIGKAVALLGEHGLDVWIYTKTRWLIRDAAAPHVARETSTVQFDAEVVDDFSAEDLKTVVKIVGVTDDKAKMQAALAAATEEFGDHVTAACSQPYYLDITNAKANKGAVVDKLSELLNIPRERIATIGDMPNDVTMFRRSGVAIAMGNADDEVKSHAKFTTDSNEDEGFAKAIERFVLDGLGA
;
A
#
# COMPACT_ATOMS: atom_id res chain seq x y z
N MET A 1 -11.51 20.79 21.59
CA MET A 1 -10.67 21.54 20.62
C MET A 1 -10.36 20.59 19.48
N SER A 2 -10.92 20.81 18.29
CA SER A 2 -10.57 20.04 17.09
C SER A 2 -9.12 20.40 16.71
N GLY A 3 -8.22 19.42 16.73
CA GLY A 3 -6.81 19.62 16.40
C GLY A 3 -6.62 19.99 14.93
N ARG A 4 -5.65 20.87 14.64
CA ARG A 4 -5.25 21.24 13.28
C ARG A 4 -4.62 20.04 12.56
N ILE A 5 -5.12 19.71 11.37
CA ILE A 5 -4.51 18.71 10.46
C ILE A 5 -3.47 19.41 9.56
N ASP A 6 -2.30 18.80 9.41
CA ASP A 6 -1.22 19.28 8.54
C ASP A 6 -0.88 18.28 7.41
N LEU A 7 -1.29 17.02 7.54
CA LEU A 7 -1.06 15.97 6.56
C LEU A 7 -2.29 15.06 6.46
N VAL A 8 -2.69 14.74 5.23
CA VAL A 8 -3.61 13.65 4.93
C VAL A 8 -2.83 12.51 4.28
N LEU A 9 -2.93 11.31 4.82
CA LEU A 9 -2.42 10.07 4.22
C LEU A 9 -3.62 9.22 3.78
N ALA A 10 -3.72 8.89 2.50
CA ALA A 10 -4.82 8.06 2.00
C ALA A 10 -4.35 6.75 1.39
N ASP A 11 -5.15 5.70 1.57
CA ASP A 11 -5.06 4.53 0.71
C ASP A 11 -5.50 4.87 -0.73
N VAL A 12 -5.09 4.03 -1.69
CA VAL A 12 -5.42 4.18 -3.10
C VAL A 12 -6.66 3.37 -3.49
N ASP A 13 -6.56 2.05 -3.50
CA ASP A 13 -7.60 1.16 -4.02
C ASP A 13 -8.74 1.01 -3.02
N GLY A 14 -9.99 1.27 -3.43
CA GLY A 14 -11.14 1.24 -2.51
C GLY A 14 -11.31 2.51 -1.68
N THR A 15 -10.38 3.47 -1.83
CA THR A 15 -10.37 4.75 -1.12
C THR A 15 -10.30 5.94 -2.07
N LEU A 16 -9.14 6.20 -2.68
CA LEU A 16 -8.90 7.37 -3.54
C LEU A 16 -9.47 7.20 -4.96
N VAL A 17 -9.47 5.97 -5.48
CA VAL A 17 -9.93 5.66 -6.84
C VAL A 17 -11.21 4.82 -6.81
N THR A 18 -12.00 4.95 -7.88
CA THR A 18 -13.17 4.09 -8.11
C THR A 18 -12.75 2.64 -8.33
N ASN A 19 -13.71 1.72 -8.39
CA ASN A 19 -13.50 0.30 -8.67
C ASN A 19 -12.86 0.08 -10.05
N GLU A 20 -13.17 0.93 -11.03
CA GLU A 20 -12.48 0.96 -12.33
C GLU A 20 -11.15 1.73 -12.31
N LYS A 21 -10.59 1.98 -11.13
CA LYS A 21 -9.29 2.63 -10.92
C LYS A 21 -9.21 4.04 -11.49
N ARG A 22 -10.35 4.73 -11.59
CA ARG A 22 -10.41 6.12 -12.04
C ARG A 22 -10.21 7.08 -10.87
N LEU A 23 -9.38 8.10 -11.09
CA LEU A 23 -9.27 9.25 -10.21
C LEU A 23 -10.30 10.31 -10.63
N THR A 24 -11.28 10.60 -9.77
CA THR A 24 -12.35 11.56 -10.09
C THR A 24 -11.84 13.00 -10.12
N GLU A 25 -12.53 13.88 -10.84
CA GLU A 25 -12.19 15.31 -10.80
C GLU A 25 -12.41 15.92 -9.42
N ARG A 26 -13.39 15.42 -8.65
CA ARG A 26 -13.65 15.94 -7.31
C ARG A 26 -12.56 15.53 -6.34
N ALA A 27 -12.02 14.31 -6.44
CA ALA A 27 -10.83 13.90 -5.69
C ALA A 27 -9.62 14.79 -6.03
N GLN A 28 -9.40 15.09 -7.31
CA GLN A 28 -8.33 16.02 -7.74
C GLN A 28 -8.51 17.42 -7.15
N ARG A 29 -9.74 17.95 -7.20
CA ARG A 29 -10.07 19.24 -6.56
C ARG A 29 -9.80 19.18 -5.06
N ALA A 30 -10.30 18.17 -4.34
CA ALA A 30 -10.08 18.03 -2.90
C ALA A 30 -8.60 18.05 -2.50
N VAL A 31 -7.71 17.40 -3.26
CA VAL A 31 -6.25 17.47 -3.02
C VAL A 31 -5.69 18.87 -3.32
N ALA A 32 -6.16 19.54 -4.37
CA ALA A 32 -5.78 20.93 -4.63
C ALA A 32 -6.24 21.88 -3.52
N ASP A 33 -7.41 21.63 -2.93
CA ASP A 33 -7.94 22.36 -1.78
C ASP A 33 -7.09 22.17 -0.52
N LEU A 34 -6.66 20.93 -0.23
CA LEU A 34 -5.69 20.66 0.84
C LEU A 34 -4.42 21.50 0.66
N ARG A 35 -3.86 21.49 -0.56
CA ARG A 35 -2.65 22.26 -0.88
C ARG A 35 -2.85 23.77 -0.66
N ARG A 36 -4.00 24.32 -1.09
CA ARG A 36 -4.36 25.73 -0.85
C ARG A 36 -4.48 26.08 0.63
N ALA A 37 -4.92 25.12 1.45
CA ALA A 37 -4.99 25.26 2.90
C ALA A 37 -3.64 25.05 3.61
N GLY A 38 -2.57 24.73 2.87
CA GLY A 38 -1.24 24.43 3.43
C GLY A 38 -1.16 23.06 4.09
N ILE A 39 -2.09 22.15 3.78
CA ILE A 39 -2.14 20.77 4.27
C ILE A 39 -1.46 19.88 3.22
N LYS A 40 -0.49 19.09 3.66
CA LYS A 40 0.22 18.12 2.81
C LYS A 40 -0.66 16.92 2.50
N PHE A 41 -0.41 16.26 1.37
CA PHE A 41 -1.13 15.05 0.98
C PHE A 41 -0.17 13.97 0.51
N ALA A 42 -0.24 12.80 1.15
CA ALA A 42 0.55 11.62 0.84
C ALA A 42 -0.37 10.42 0.55
N ILE A 43 0.17 9.40 -0.11
CA ILE A 43 -0.53 8.16 -0.41
C ILE A 43 0.26 6.94 0.04
N THR A 44 -0.46 5.89 0.41
CA THR A 44 0.07 4.56 0.70
C THR A 44 -0.75 3.51 -0.02
N SER A 45 -0.14 2.41 -0.47
CA SER A 45 -0.84 1.32 -1.15
C SER A 45 -0.07 0.01 -1.06
N GLY A 46 -0.76 -1.12 -1.23
CA GLY A 46 -0.14 -2.42 -1.47
C GLY A 46 0.58 -2.52 -2.82
N ARG A 47 0.26 -1.60 -3.76
CA ARG A 47 0.92 -1.50 -5.07
C ARG A 47 2.41 -1.22 -4.95
N PRO A 48 3.22 -1.60 -5.95
CA PRO A 48 4.57 -1.07 -6.11
C PRO A 48 4.53 0.48 -6.21
N PRO A 49 5.54 1.20 -5.71
CA PRO A 49 5.57 2.67 -5.77
C PRO A 49 5.33 3.25 -7.17
N ARG A 50 5.96 2.67 -8.20
CA ARG A 50 5.81 3.10 -9.59
C ARG A 50 4.37 2.96 -10.11
N GLY A 51 3.64 1.94 -9.65
CA GLY A 51 2.23 1.73 -9.99
C GLY A 51 1.28 2.77 -9.44
N MET A 52 1.75 3.69 -8.58
CA MET A 52 0.98 4.83 -8.12
C MET A 52 1.22 6.10 -8.94
N ALA A 53 2.08 6.09 -9.97
CA ALA A 53 2.30 7.25 -10.84
C ALA A 53 1.00 7.75 -11.49
N MET A 54 0.10 6.82 -11.81
CA MET A 54 -1.24 7.11 -12.37
C MET A 54 -2.10 8.01 -11.46
N VAL A 55 -1.85 8.04 -10.15
CA VAL A 55 -2.53 8.93 -9.21
C VAL A 55 -1.62 10.06 -8.71
N SER A 56 -0.33 9.79 -8.45
CA SER A 56 0.56 10.79 -7.88
C SER A 56 0.88 11.94 -8.84
N THR A 57 1.02 11.65 -10.14
CA THR A 57 1.27 12.66 -11.17
C THR A 57 0.09 13.62 -11.36
N PRO A 58 -1.16 13.17 -11.65
CA PRO A 58 -2.29 14.10 -11.81
C PRO A 58 -2.63 14.87 -10.53
N LEU A 59 -2.35 14.30 -9.35
CA LEU A 59 -2.53 15.00 -8.07
C LEU A 59 -1.39 15.96 -7.72
N ALA A 60 -0.28 15.93 -8.48
CA ALA A 60 0.95 16.68 -8.20
C ALA A 60 1.44 16.47 -6.76
N ILE A 61 1.50 15.21 -6.32
CA ILE A 61 1.98 14.85 -4.98
C ILE A 61 3.46 15.20 -4.86
N ASP A 62 3.80 15.98 -3.83
CA ASP A 62 5.15 16.45 -3.53
C ASP A 62 5.68 15.92 -2.18
N THR A 63 5.00 14.94 -1.60
CA THR A 63 5.40 14.22 -0.38
C THR A 63 5.87 12.79 -0.69
N PRO A 64 6.53 12.10 0.26
CA PRO A 64 6.89 10.69 0.07
C PRO A 64 5.69 9.80 -0.28
N ILE A 65 5.96 8.76 -1.07
CA ILE A 65 4.97 7.79 -1.56
C ILE A 65 5.31 6.41 -1.02
N ALA A 66 4.32 5.74 -0.43
CA ALA A 66 4.51 4.44 0.23
C ALA A 66 3.92 3.29 -0.58
N GLY A 67 4.76 2.44 -1.16
CA GLY A 67 4.34 1.21 -1.83
C GLY A 67 4.52 -0.02 -0.95
N PHE A 68 3.95 -1.14 -1.40
CA PHE A 68 3.99 -2.43 -0.69
C PHE A 68 3.54 -2.31 0.78
N ASN A 69 2.45 -1.59 1.02
CA ASN A 69 1.92 -1.27 2.35
C ASN A 69 2.94 -0.60 3.29
N GLY A 70 3.91 0.14 2.75
CA GLY A 70 4.99 0.75 3.53
C GLY A 70 6.31 -0.02 3.52
N GLY A 71 6.40 -1.12 2.77
CA GLY A 71 7.66 -1.82 2.53
C GLY A 71 8.70 -0.95 1.82
N VAL A 72 8.27 0.00 1.00
CA VAL A 72 9.16 1.00 0.38
C VAL A 72 8.51 2.38 0.44
N LEU A 73 9.31 3.36 0.86
CA LEU A 73 8.98 4.78 0.85
C LEU A 73 9.92 5.49 -0.14
N LEU A 74 9.36 6.04 -1.22
CA LEU A 74 10.12 6.81 -2.20
C LEU A 74 9.87 8.31 -2.04
N ALA A 75 10.85 9.10 -2.44
CA ALA A 75 10.64 10.52 -2.70
C ALA A 75 9.61 10.72 -3.84
N PRO A 76 9.01 11.91 -3.97
CA PRO A 76 8.02 12.19 -5.01
C PRO A 76 8.54 11.95 -6.44
N ASP A 77 9.85 12.02 -6.63
CA ASP A 77 10.52 11.73 -7.91
C ASP A 77 10.48 10.24 -8.30
N MET A 78 10.03 9.35 -7.41
CA MET A 78 9.97 7.90 -7.61
C MET A 78 11.32 7.22 -7.91
N THR A 79 12.43 7.91 -7.63
CA THR A 79 13.80 7.43 -7.86
C THR A 79 14.59 7.30 -6.57
N THR A 80 14.37 8.20 -5.61
CA THR A 80 15.11 8.20 -4.34
C THR A 80 14.38 7.36 -3.30
N VAL A 81 15.02 6.29 -2.81
CA VAL A 81 14.51 5.50 -1.68
C VAL A 81 14.77 6.25 -0.37
N LEU A 82 13.71 6.64 0.32
CA LEU A 82 13.78 7.32 1.62
C LEU A 82 13.78 6.33 2.78
N ASN A 83 13.06 5.21 2.63
CA ASN A 83 13.03 4.11 3.58
C ASN A 83 12.65 2.82 2.86
N ALA A 84 13.16 1.69 3.32
CA ALA A 84 12.71 0.37 2.88
C ALA A 84 12.82 -0.64 4.03
N TYR A 85 11.93 -1.63 4.02
CA TYR A 85 11.99 -2.78 4.90
C TYR A 85 12.28 -4.01 4.07
N ASP A 86 13.56 -4.30 3.91
CA ASP A 86 14.03 -5.50 3.21
C ASP A 86 13.60 -6.74 4.00
N LEU A 87 13.24 -7.82 3.30
CA LEU A 87 13.00 -9.12 3.93
C LEU A 87 14.29 -9.61 4.60
N PRO A 88 14.20 -10.31 5.75
CA PRO A 88 15.37 -10.95 6.35
C PRO A 88 16.02 -11.93 5.37
N GLU A 89 17.35 -11.88 5.24
CA GLU A 89 18.10 -12.69 4.27
C GLU A 89 17.85 -14.19 4.43
N ASP A 90 17.70 -14.65 5.67
CA ASP A 90 17.42 -16.04 6.04
C ASP A 90 16.00 -16.51 5.68
N VAL A 91 15.08 -15.58 5.40
CA VAL A 91 13.71 -15.86 4.98
C VAL A 91 13.60 -16.00 3.46
N ILE A 92 14.32 -15.18 2.70
CA ILE A 92 14.08 -15.01 1.26
C ILE A 92 14.19 -16.33 0.50
N GLY A 93 15.30 -17.06 0.66
CA GLY A 93 15.50 -18.33 -0.04
C GLY A 93 14.47 -19.39 0.36
N LYS A 94 14.12 -19.45 1.65
CA LYS A 94 13.10 -20.37 2.16
C LYS A 94 11.71 -20.04 1.62
N ALA A 95 11.36 -18.76 1.54
CA ALA A 95 10.08 -18.31 1.01
C ALA A 95 9.93 -18.67 -0.48
N VAL A 96 10.97 -18.42 -1.28
CA VAL A 96 10.99 -18.81 -2.71
C VAL A 96 10.83 -20.33 -2.85
N ALA A 97 11.57 -21.11 -2.07
CA ALA A 97 11.49 -22.58 -2.09
C ALA A 97 10.10 -23.08 -1.69
N LEU A 98 9.55 -22.60 -0.56
CA LEU A 98 8.25 -22.97 -0.04
C LEU A 98 7.14 -22.71 -1.07
N LEU A 99 7.10 -21.51 -1.67
CA LEU A 99 6.08 -21.19 -2.67
C LEU A 99 6.20 -22.11 -3.90
N GLY A 100 7.42 -22.38 -4.37
CA GLY A 100 7.69 -23.29 -5.47
C GLY A 100 7.29 -24.74 -5.17
N GLU A 101 7.59 -25.25 -3.98
CA GLU A 101 7.20 -26.60 -3.52
C GLU A 101 5.68 -26.79 -3.44
N HIS A 102 4.96 -25.71 -3.10
CA HIS A 102 3.49 -25.66 -3.15
C HIS A 102 2.92 -25.42 -4.56
N GLY A 103 3.79 -25.28 -5.57
CA GLY A 103 3.41 -25.14 -6.97
C GLY A 103 2.82 -23.78 -7.34
N LEU A 104 3.30 -22.71 -6.67
CA LEU A 104 3.01 -21.32 -7.03
C LEU A 104 4.14 -20.77 -7.90
N ASP A 105 3.79 -19.93 -8.87
CA ASP A 105 4.79 -19.08 -9.53
C ASP A 105 5.29 -18.04 -8.53
N VAL A 106 6.56 -17.64 -8.65
CA VAL A 106 7.19 -16.72 -7.70
C VAL A 106 7.64 -15.46 -8.41
N TRP A 107 7.20 -14.31 -7.88
CA TRP A 107 7.68 -13.00 -8.27
C TRP A 107 8.48 -12.37 -7.14
N ILE A 108 9.55 -11.66 -7.48
CA ILE A 108 10.36 -10.89 -6.53
C ILE A 108 10.21 -9.41 -6.84
N TYR A 109 9.84 -8.63 -5.83
CA TYR A 109 9.94 -7.18 -5.89
C TYR A 109 11.13 -6.75 -5.03
N THR A 110 12.07 -6.05 -5.67
CA THR A 110 13.08 -5.28 -4.98
C THR A 110 12.59 -3.83 -4.82
N LYS A 111 13.45 -2.96 -4.29
CA LYS A 111 13.15 -1.52 -4.15
C LYS A 111 12.72 -0.85 -5.46
N THR A 112 13.23 -1.34 -6.60
CA THR A 112 13.04 -0.69 -7.91
C THR A 112 12.72 -1.65 -9.06
N ARG A 113 12.86 -2.97 -8.86
CA ARG A 113 12.69 -4.00 -9.90
C ARG A 113 11.59 -4.98 -9.51
N TRP A 114 10.95 -5.53 -10.54
CA TRP A 114 10.04 -6.66 -10.44
C TRP A 114 10.62 -7.77 -11.30
N LEU A 115 11.00 -8.88 -10.67
CA LEU A 115 11.68 -10.00 -11.29
C LEU A 115 10.73 -11.19 -11.36
N ILE A 116 10.71 -11.84 -12.53
CA ILE A 116 9.92 -13.04 -12.80
C ILE A 116 10.77 -14.05 -13.59
N ARG A 117 10.35 -15.32 -13.61
CA ARG A 117 11.03 -16.35 -14.42
C ARG A 117 10.39 -16.61 -15.78
N ASP A 118 9.10 -16.30 -15.94
CA ASP A 118 8.37 -16.50 -17.19
C ASP A 118 7.38 -15.36 -17.43
N ALA A 119 7.54 -14.63 -18.54
CA ALA A 119 6.63 -13.56 -18.94
C ALA A 119 5.25 -14.07 -19.36
N ALA A 120 5.12 -15.34 -19.74
CA ALA A 120 3.86 -15.97 -20.07
C ALA A 120 3.13 -16.57 -18.85
N ALA A 121 3.74 -16.51 -17.65
CA ALA A 121 3.12 -17.01 -16.44
C ALA A 121 1.79 -16.27 -16.15
N PRO A 122 0.83 -16.96 -15.50
CA PRO A 122 -0.45 -16.37 -15.14
C PRO A 122 -0.30 -15.01 -14.44
N HIS A 123 -1.23 -14.11 -14.76
CA HIS A 123 -1.34 -12.77 -14.16
C HIS A 123 -0.21 -11.78 -14.45
N VAL A 124 0.94 -12.16 -15.04
CA VAL A 124 2.03 -11.22 -15.36
C VAL A 124 1.53 -10.07 -16.24
N ALA A 125 0.89 -10.36 -17.37
CA ALA A 125 0.38 -9.33 -18.27
C ALA A 125 -0.67 -8.41 -17.61
N ARG A 126 -1.48 -8.95 -16.70
CA ARG A 126 -2.48 -8.19 -15.94
C ARG A 126 -1.79 -7.26 -14.94
N GLU A 127 -0.79 -7.76 -14.22
CA GLU A 127 -0.02 -6.99 -13.27
C GLU A 127 0.73 -5.86 -13.97
N THR A 128 1.43 -6.14 -15.07
CA THR A 128 2.10 -5.12 -15.91
C THR A 128 1.13 -4.00 -16.31
N SER A 129 -0.07 -4.35 -16.78
CA SER A 129 -1.10 -3.35 -17.09
C SER A 129 -1.61 -2.59 -15.86
N THR A 130 -1.57 -3.18 -14.68
CA THR A 130 -2.06 -2.55 -13.44
C THR A 130 -1.02 -1.62 -12.83
N VAL A 131 0.25 -2.01 -12.85
CA VAL A 131 1.36 -1.27 -12.24
C VAL A 131 2.10 -0.37 -13.22
N GLN A 132 1.82 -0.49 -14.52
CA GLN A 132 2.37 0.38 -15.58
C GLN A 132 3.91 0.40 -15.62
N PHE A 133 4.56 -0.71 -15.23
CA PHE A 133 5.98 -0.95 -15.47
C PHE A 133 6.22 -2.44 -15.72
N ASP A 134 7.26 -2.72 -16.52
CA ASP A 134 7.54 -4.07 -17.00
C ASP A 134 8.28 -4.91 -15.96
N ALA A 135 7.95 -6.21 -15.96
CA ALA A 135 8.73 -7.21 -15.26
C ALA A 135 10.03 -7.49 -16.01
N GLU A 136 11.10 -7.77 -15.27
CA GLU A 136 12.35 -8.27 -15.79
C GLU A 136 12.35 -9.80 -15.70
N VAL A 137 12.46 -10.45 -16.86
CA VAL A 137 12.56 -11.91 -16.93
C VAL A 137 14.00 -12.32 -16.64
N VAL A 138 14.18 -13.19 -15.65
CA VAL A 138 15.49 -13.73 -15.24
C VAL A 138 15.43 -15.25 -15.23
N ASP A 139 16.53 -15.90 -15.61
CA ASP A 139 16.61 -17.38 -15.57
C ASP A 139 16.53 -17.90 -14.12
N ASP A 140 17.18 -17.18 -13.19
CA ASP A 140 17.09 -17.40 -11.75
C ASP A 140 17.31 -16.09 -10.99
N PHE A 141 16.94 -16.05 -9.72
CA PHE A 141 17.15 -14.90 -8.85
C PHE A 141 18.61 -14.90 -8.36
N SER A 142 19.40 -13.91 -8.77
CA SER A 142 20.80 -13.84 -8.39
C SER A 142 20.96 -13.52 -6.89
N ALA A 143 22.09 -13.91 -6.31
CA ALA A 143 22.40 -13.56 -4.91
C ALA A 143 22.38 -12.04 -4.65
N GLU A 144 22.59 -11.20 -5.68
CA GLU A 144 22.48 -9.75 -5.55
C GLU A 144 21.03 -9.28 -5.53
N ASP A 145 20.16 -9.87 -6.36
CA ASP A 145 18.72 -9.58 -6.35
C ASP A 145 18.12 -9.84 -4.97
N LEU A 146 18.54 -10.97 -4.36
CA LEU A 146 18.04 -11.43 -3.07
C LEU A 146 18.45 -10.54 -1.89
N LYS A 147 19.40 -9.60 -2.03
CA LYS A 147 19.79 -8.69 -0.93
C LYS A 147 18.86 -7.51 -0.73
N THR A 148 17.98 -7.23 -1.70
CA THR A 148 17.17 -5.99 -1.72
C THR A 148 15.69 -6.25 -1.89
N VAL A 149 15.26 -7.49 -1.58
CA VAL A 149 13.87 -7.92 -1.70
C VAL A 149 13.03 -7.25 -0.64
N VAL A 150 11.96 -6.60 -1.06
CA VAL A 150 10.99 -5.94 -0.16
C VAL A 150 9.67 -6.72 -0.10
N LYS A 151 9.39 -7.53 -1.12
CA LYS A 151 8.18 -8.35 -1.23
C LYS A 151 8.43 -9.54 -2.14
N ILE A 152 7.93 -10.71 -1.73
CA ILE A 152 7.82 -11.92 -2.57
C ILE A 152 6.34 -12.17 -2.80
N VAL A 153 5.95 -12.52 -4.02
CA VAL A 153 4.57 -12.87 -4.36
C VAL A 153 4.51 -14.29 -4.90
N GLY A 154 3.74 -15.15 -4.23
CA GLY A 154 3.31 -16.43 -4.76
C GLY A 154 2.04 -16.27 -5.57
N VAL A 155 2.00 -16.83 -6.78
CA VAL A 155 0.90 -16.66 -7.72
C VAL A 155 0.30 -18.01 -8.10
N THR A 156 -1.02 -18.14 -7.93
CA THR A 156 -1.78 -19.29 -8.43
C THR A 156 -3.28 -19.00 -8.46
N ASP A 157 -3.99 -19.52 -9.46
CA ASP A 157 -5.46 -19.53 -9.47
C ASP A 157 -6.07 -20.70 -8.66
N ASP A 158 -5.23 -21.66 -8.22
CA ASP A 158 -5.66 -22.80 -7.43
C ASP A 158 -5.81 -22.40 -5.96
N LYS A 159 -7.07 -22.28 -5.53
CA LYS A 159 -7.43 -21.89 -4.16
C LYS A 159 -6.87 -22.86 -3.10
N ALA A 160 -6.79 -24.16 -3.40
CA ALA A 160 -6.29 -25.14 -2.44
C ALA A 160 -4.78 -24.99 -2.26
N LYS A 161 -4.03 -24.80 -3.36
CA LYS A 161 -2.60 -24.50 -3.29
C LYS A 161 -2.33 -23.18 -2.56
N MET A 162 -3.12 -22.15 -2.87
CA MET A 162 -3.02 -20.85 -2.20
C MET A 162 -3.20 -20.97 -0.68
N GLN A 163 -4.25 -21.67 -0.24
CA GLN A 163 -4.51 -21.88 1.18
C GLN A 163 -3.42 -22.70 1.87
N ALA A 164 -2.92 -23.76 1.20
CA ALA A 164 -1.84 -24.57 1.72
C ALA A 164 -0.52 -23.78 1.85
N ALA A 165 -0.16 -23.00 0.83
CA ALA A 165 1.03 -22.16 0.84
C ALA A 165 0.95 -21.06 1.90
N LEU A 166 -0.21 -20.42 2.07
CA LEU A 166 -0.43 -19.43 3.13
C LEU A 166 -0.24 -20.05 4.51
N ALA A 167 -0.87 -21.22 4.77
CA ALA A 167 -0.72 -21.91 6.05
C ALA A 167 0.74 -22.30 6.33
N ALA A 168 1.44 -22.85 5.33
CA ALA A 168 2.84 -23.21 5.46
C ALA A 168 3.75 -21.99 5.69
N ALA A 169 3.51 -20.87 4.99
CA ALA A 169 4.26 -19.64 5.19
C ALA A 169 4.01 -19.05 6.60
N THR A 170 2.77 -19.09 7.09
CA THR A 170 2.43 -18.67 8.46
C THR A 170 3.12 -19.56 9.50
N GLU A 171 3.18 -20.87 9.28
CA GLU A 171 3.85 -21.82 10.19
C GLU A 171 5.37 -21.65 10.21
N GLU A 172 6.02 -21.56 9.03
CA GLU A 172 7.48 -21.46 8.92
C GLU A 172 8.01 -20.11 9.40
N PHE A 173 7.32 -19.00 9.06
CA PHE A 173 7.86 -17.66 9.30
C PHE A 173 7.24 -16.94 10.50
N GLY A 174 6.04 -17.33 10.94
CA GLY A 174 5.35 -16.70 12.07
C GLY A 174 5.36 -15.17 12.00
N ASP A 175 5.72 -14.53 13.11
CA ASP A 175 5.74 -13.07 13.25
C ASP A 175 6.99 -12.40 12.66
N HIS A 176 7.92 -13.16 12.06
CA HIS A 176 9.12 -12.60 11.42
C HIS A 176 8.78 -11.87 10.11
N VAL A 177 7.66 -12.22 9.48
CA VAL A 177 7.13 -11.61 8.26
C VAL A 177 5.63 -11.37 8.37
N THR A 178 5.07 -10.71 7.37
CA THR A 178 3.63 -10.73 7.13
C THR A 178 3.39 -11.57 5.88
N ALA A 179 2.66 -12.66 6.04
CA ALA A 179 2.15 -13.49 4.94
C ALA A 179 0.64 -13.25 4.81
N ALA A 180 0.19 -12.69 3.69
CA ALA A 180 -1.22 -12.36 3.49
C ALA A 180 -1.61 -12.41 2.01
N CYS A 181 -2.85 -12.81 1.72
CA CYS A 181 -3.36 -12.74 0.36
C CYS A 181 -3.86 -11.32 0.04
N SER A 182 -3.22 -10.63 -0.91
CA SER A 182 -3.70 -9.33 -1.40
C SER A 182 -4.73 -9.46 -2.50
N GLN A 183 -4.77 -10.61 -3.17
CA GLN A 183 -5.80 -11.04 -4.11
C GLN A 183 -6.07 -12.52 -3.88
N PRO A 184 -7.21 -13.07 -4.35
CA PRO A 184 -7.47 -14.51 -4.25
C PRO A 184 -6.40 -15.39 -4.91
N TYR A 185 -5.58 -14.81 -5.79
CA TYR A 185 -4.52 -15.46 -6.57
C TYR A 185 -3.11 -14.94 -6.26
N TYR A 186 -2.93 -14.04 -5.27
CA TYR A 186 -1.62 -13.55 -4.82
C TYR A 186 -1.43 -13.78 -3.32
N LEU A 187 -0.35 -14.46 -2.94
CA LEU A 187 0.17 -14.55 -1.58
C LEU A 187 1.39 -13.64 -1.46
N ASP A 188 1.25 -12.57 -0.69
CA ASP A 188 2.33 -11.62 -0.42
C ASP A 188 3.09 -12.02 0.84
N ILE A 189 4.41 -12.09 0.74
CA ILE A 189 5.33 -12.19 1.88
C ILE A 189 6.15 -10.90 1.95
N THR A 190 5.97 -10.13 3.02
CA THR A 190 6.65 -8.86 3.26
C THR A 190 7.28 -8.81 4.65
N ASN A 191 8.22 -7.88 4.87
CA ASN A 191 8.77 -7.67 6.21
C ASN A 191 7.64 -7.33 7.22
N ALA A 192 7.67 -7.87 8.44
CA ALA A 192 6.64 -7.60 9.45
C ALA A 192 6.49 -6.11 9.82
N LYS A 193 7.53 -5.30 9.59
CA LYS A 193 7.50 -3.84 9.78
C LYS A 193 6.86 -3.08 8.62
N ALA A 194 6.66 -3.72 7.46
CA ALA A 194 6.03 -3.13 6.28
C ALA A 194 4.50 -3.07 6.46
N ASN A 195 4.03 -2.04 7.17
CA ASN A 195 2.61 -1.76 7.33
C ASN A 195 2.30 -0.27 7.23
N LYS A 196 1.04 0.07 6.92
CA LYS A 196 0.59 1.45 6.73
C LYS A 196 0.73 2.29 8.00
N GLY A 197 0.69 1.67 9.19
CA GLY A 197 1.02 2.33 10.45
C GLY A 197 2.46 2.85 10.52
N ALA A 198 3.43 2.05 10.08
CA ALA A 198 4.83 2.47 10.00
C ALA A 198 5.03 3.62 9.00
N VAL A 199 4.19 3.71 7.96
CA VAL A 199 4.18 4.85 7.03
C VAL A 199 3.82 6.15 7.76
N VAL A 200 2.81 6.13 8.64
CA VAL A 200 2.45 7.31 9.46
C VAL A 200 3.63 7.76 10.32
N ASP A 201 4.30 6.81 10.99
CA ASP A 201 5.47 7.11 11.83
C ASP A 201 6.61 7.71 10.98
N LYS A 202 6.90 7.17 9.80
CA LYS A 202 7.95 7.70 8.91
C LYS A 202 7.63 9.04 8.27
N LEU A 203 6.38 9.27 7.86
CA LEU A 203 5.97 10.58 7.36
C LEU A 203 6.04 11.63 8.47
N SER A 204 5.69 11.26 9.71
CA SER A 204 5.80 12.13 10.87
C SER A 204 7.24 12.58 11.12
N GLU A 205 8.19 11.63 11.11
CA GLU A 205 9.63 11.91 11.24
C GLU A 205 10.16 12.78 10.08
N LEU A 206 9.93 12.37 8.83
CA LEU A 206 10.52 13.02 7.64
C LEU A 206 9.98 14.43 7.40
N LEU A 207 8.70 14.65 7.70
CA LEU A 207 8.04 15.94 7.46
C LEU A 207 8.00 16.81 8.71
N ASN A 208 8.49 16.31 9.86
CA ASN A 208 8.41 16.96 11.17
C ASN A 208 6.97 17.35 11.54
N ILE A 209 6.02 16.44 11.30
CA ILE A 209 4.59 16.63 11.59
C ILE A 209 4.17 15.62 12.68
N PRO A 210 3.75 16.07 13.87
CA PRO A 210 3.25 15.15 14.91
C PRO A 210 2.09 14.29 14.40
N ARG A 211 2.06 13.02 14.81
CA ARG A 211 1.05 12.05 14.34
C ARG A 211 -0.39 12.50 14.63
N GLU A 212 -0.57 13.25 15.72
CA GLU A 212 -1.84 13.85 16.13
C GLU A 212 -2.40 14.85 15.11
N ARG A 213 -1.56 15.32 14.19
CA ARG A 213 -1.91 16.25 13.10
C ARG A 213 -1.95 15.56 11.73
N ILE A 214 -1.91 14.23 11.71
CA ILE A 214 -2.06 13.41 10.52
C ILE A 214 -3.49 12.84 10.51
N ALA A 215 -4.21 13.07 9.41
CA ALA A 215 -5.46 12.38 9.12
C ALA A 215 -5.20 11.21 8.18
N THR A 216 -5.86 10.08 8.39
CA THR A 216 -5.78 8.90 7.52
C THR A 216 -7.14 8.54 6.94
N ILE A 217 -7.15 8.05 5.69
CA ILE A 217 -8.35 7.59 5.00
C ILE A 217 -8.07 6.21 4.39
N GLY A 218 -8.92 5.23 4.65
CA GLY A 218 -8.76 3.84 4.17
C GLY A 218 -10.04 3.03 4.26
N ASP A 219 -10.03 1.81 3.74
CA ASP A 219 -11.21 0.93 3.66
C ASP A 219 -10.97 -0.53 4.04
N MET A 220 -9.72 -0.98 4.07
CA MET A 220 -9.36 -2.39 4.25
C MET A 220 -8.72 -2.67 5.63
N PRO A 221 -8.68 -3.94 6.07
CA PRO A 221 -8.06 -4.30 7.36
C PRO A 221 -6.60 -3.85 7.53
N ASN A 222 -5.83 -3.76 6.43
CA ASN A 222 -4.45 -3.25 6.48
C ASN A 222 -4.38 -1.74 6.81
N ASP A 223 -5.44 -0.97 6.58
CA ASP A 223 -5.55 0.46 6.92
C ASP A 223 -5.73 0.71 8.41
N VAL A 224 -6.27 -0.27 9.14
CA VAL A 224 -6.45 -0.17 10.60
C VAL A 224 -5.11 0.13 11.29
N THR A 225 -4.00 -0.33 10.73
CA THR A 225 -2.66 -0.01 11.26
C THR A 225 -2.32 1.48 11.19
N MET A 226 -2.69 2.18 10.11
CA MET A 226 -2.52 3.63 10.01
C MET A 226 -3.56 4.40 10.82
N PHE A 227 -4.78 3.87 10.94
CA PHE A 227 -5.82 4.47 11.78
C PHE A 227 -5.36 4.61 13.23
N ARG A 228 -4.83 3.53 13.80
CA ARG A 228 -4.32 3.46 15.19
C ARG A 228 -3.11 4.37 15.44
N ARG A 229 -2.39 4.79 14.41
CA ARG A 229 -1.18 5.62 14.50
C ARG A 229 -1.45 7.11 14.25
N SER A 230 -2.57 7.45 13.63
CA SER A 230 -2.91 8.82 13.22
C SER A 230 -3.78 9.54 14.25
N GLY A 231 -3.77 10.88 14.21
CA GLY A 231 -4.62 11.70 15.07
C GLY A 231 -6.10 11.66 14.69
N VAL A 232 -6.40 11.47 13.41
CA VAL A 232 -7.77 11.33 12.89
C VAL A 232 -7.81 10.20 11.87
N ALA A 233 -8.62 9.19 12.13
CA ALA A 233 -8.86 8.09 11.20
C ALA A 233 -10.27 8.21 10.59
N ILE A 234 -10.37 8.04 9.27
CA ILE A 234 -11.61 8.11 8.50
C ILE A 234 -11.75 6.82 7.68
N ALA A 235 -12.80 6.03 7.94
CA ALA A 235 -13.09 4.85 7.14
C ALA A 235 -14.00 5.20 5.95
N MET A 236 -13.77 4.57 4.80
CA MET A 236 -14.66 4.69 3.65
C MET A 236 -16.00 3.99 3.87
N GLY A 237 -17.02 4.41 3.12
CA GLY A 237 -18.37 3.82 3.20
C GLY A 237 -18.43 2.36 2.75
N ASN A 238 -17.57 1.97 1.82
CA ASN A 238 -17.39 0.59 1.34
C ASN A 238 -16.56 -0.30 2.28
N ALA A 239 -16.01 0.23 3.36
CA ALA A 239 -15.28 -0.56 4.36
C ALA A 239 -16.22 -1.47 5.17
N ASP A 240 -15.74 -2.61 5.63
CA ASP A 240 -16.50 -3.47 6.55
C ASP A 240 -16.64 -2.84 7.95
N ASP A 241 -17.62 -3.30 8.72
CA ASP A 241 -17.93 -2.76 10.04
C ASP A 241 -16.77 -2.85 11.03
N GLU A 242 -15.94 -3.90 10.93
CA GLU A 242 -14.73 -4.04 11.74
C GLU A 242 -13.73 -2.91 11.46
N VAL A 243 -13.50 -2.58 10.18
CA VAL A 243 -12.61 -1.48 9.78
C VAL A 243 -13.18 -0.14 10.24
N LYS A 244 -14.48 0.08 10.03
CA LYS A 244 -15.19 1.29 10.46
C LYS A 244 -15.11 1.50 11.98
N SER A 245 -15.16 0.43 12.76
CA SER A 245 -15.07 0.48 14.23
C SER A 245 -13.73 1.03 14.76
N HIS A 246 -12.68 1.00 13.93
CA HIS A 246 -11.36 1.54 14.24
C HIS A 246 -11.16 3.00 13.80
N ALA A 247 -12.12 3.60 13.09
CA ALA A 247 -12.06 4.97 12.62
C ALA A 247 -12.90 5.91 13.49
N LYS A 248 -12.50 7.18 13.54
CA LYS A 248 -13.26 8.22 14.24
C LYS A 248 -14.48 8.68 13.44
N PHE A 249 -14.35 8.66 12.10
CA PHE A 249 -15.41 9.03 11.18
C PHE A 249 -15.57 7.99 10.09
N THR A 250 -16.75 7.98 9.48
CA THR A 250 -17.04 7.23 8.27
C THR A 250 -17.53 8.19 7.21
N THR A 251 -17.01 8.07 6.00
CA THR A 251 -17.45 8.81 4.82
C THR A 251 -18.26 7.91 3.88
N ASP A 252 -18.64 8.42 2.71
CA ASP A 252 -19.35 7.64 1.69
C ASP A 252 -18.41 6.66 0.97
N SER A 253 -18.93 5.86 0.05
CA SER A 253 -18.13 4.89 -0.71
C SER A 253 -17.15 5.57 -1.66
N ASN A 254 -16.13 4.85 -2.14
CA ASN A 254 -15.24 5.33 -3.21
C ASN A 254 -15.98 5.64 -4.53
N GLU A 255 -17.11 4.97 -4.80
CA GLU A 255 -17.98 5.28 -5.94
C GLU A 255 -18.80 6.56 -5.73
N ASP A 256 -19.10 6.89 -4.48
CA ASP A 256 -19.92 8.03 -4.10
C ASP A 256 -19.07 9.23 -3.63
N GLU A 257 -17.87 9.39 -4.18
CA GLU A 257 -16.95 10.50 -3.86
C GLU A 257 -16.54 10.59 -2.38
N GLY A 258 -16.50 9.44 -1.67
CA GLY A 258 -16.21 9.35 -0.25
C GLY A 258 -14.90 10.03 0.17
N PHE A 259 -13.84 9.88 -0.62
CA PHE A 259 -12.56 10.52 -0.38
C PHE A 259 -12.65 12.06 -0.37
N ALA A 260 -13.28 12.64 -1.40
CA ALA A 260 -13.43 14.09 -1.50
C ALA A 260 -14.31 14.63 -0.37
N LYS A 261 -15.43 13.97 -0.08
CA LYS A 261 -16.34 14.32 1.02
C LYS A 261 -15.63 14.24 2.38
N ALA A 262 -14.74 13.27 2.58
CA ALA A 262 -13.96 13.15 3.81
C ALA A 262 -13.02 14.35 4.01
N ILE A 263 -12.31 14.75 2.95
CA ILE A 263 -11.45 15.94 2.98
C ILE A 263 -12.26 17.19 3.30
N GLU A 264 -13.34 17.42 2.56
CA GLU A 264 -14.20 18.60 2.71
C GLU A 264 -14.72 18.70 4.15
N ARG A 265 -15.35 17.63 4.65
CA ARG A 265 -16.10 17.65 5.92
C ARG A 265 -15.24 17.49 7.16
N PHE A 266 -14.21 16.66 7.10
CA PHE A 266 -13.44 16.27 8.30
C PHE A 266 -12.05 16.90 8.33
N VAL A 267 -11.55 17.45 7.23
CA VAL A 267 -10.21 18.06 7.18
C VAL A 267 -10.28 19.58 6.99
N LEU A 268 -11.06 20.07 6.01
CA LEU A 268 -11.10 21.49 5.64
C LEU A 268 -12.11 22.29 6.46
N ASP A 269 -13.35 21.83 6.57
CA ASP A 269 -14.41 22.53 7.34
C ASP A 269 -14.19 22.42 8.86
N GLY A 270 -13.22 21.61 9.30
CA GLY A 270 -12.89 21.33 10.69
C GLY A 270 -13.72 20.19 11.29
N LEU A 271 -13.23 19.54 12.36
CA LEU A 271 -13.91 18.39 13.02
C LEU A 271 -15.13 18.80 13.86
N GLY A 272 -15.92 19.76 13.40
CA GLY A 272 -17.08 20.26 14.12
C GLY A 272 -17.89 21.27 13.31
N ALA A 273 -18.88 20.74 12.59
CA ALA A 273 -20.21 21.35 12.47
C ALA A 273 -21.22 20.35 13.05
#